data_AF-A0A387B0G7-F1
#
_entry.id   AF-A0A387B0G7-F1
#
_cell.length_a   1.000
_cell.length_b   1.000
_cell.length_c   1.000
_cell.angle_alpha   90.00
_cell.angle_beta   90.00
_cell.angle_gamma   90.00
#
_symmetry.space_group_name_H-M   'P 1'
#
loop_
_entity.id
_entity.type
_entity.pdbx_description
1 polymer ?
#
loop_
_entity_poly.entity_id
_entity_poly.type
_entity_poly.pdbx_seq_one_letter_code
_entity_poly.pdbx_strand_id
1 'polypeptide(L)'
;MDDYELTYKENIIPFSREELINKLKSALTTSRFEHVLRVEQMAIKLAKQNDVDLELASIAGLCHDYAKQRPDEDFIKLIKKYHLDDILLHYGNAIWHGEVGYLMVQNELGVQNIDILNAIKHHTTGAKYMSKLEQIVYMADYIEMGRDFPGVEEARKITFHSLSDGVAYQTKHTLEYLISQNKPVYPKTIDTYNQWVVNSDIK
;
A
#
# COMPACT_ATOMS: atom_id res chain seq x y z
N MET A 1 -15.40 1.09 18.54
CA MET A 1 -14.35 1.69 17.69
C MET A 1 -13.47 2.45 18.64
N ASP A 2 -12.26 1.95 18.90
CA ASP A 2 -11.31 2.71 19.70
C ASP A 2 -10.83 3.87 18.83
N ASP A 3 -11.32 5.07 19.15
CA ASP A 3 -10.94 6.32 18.51
C ASP A 3 -9.50 6.62 18.95
N TYR A 4 -8.52 6.05 18.25
CA TYR A 4 -7.12 6.36 18.46
C TYR A 4 -6.82 7.67 17.76
N GLU A 5 -6.87 8.77 18.51
CA GLU A 5 -6.28 10.03 18.08
C GLU A 5 -4.75 9.93 18.15
N LEU A 6 -4.13 9.51 17.05
CA LEU A 6 -2.67 9.56 16.91
C LEU A 6 -2.25 11.00 16.62
N THR A 7 -1.46 11.59 17.51
CA THR A 7 -0.82 12.89 17.30
C THR A 7 0.58 12.68 16.73
N TYR A 8 0.85 13.26 15.56
CA TYR A 8 2.18 13.25 14.95
C TYR A 8 3.14 14.15 15.75
N LYS A 9 4.31 13.61 16.08
CA LYS A 9 5.33 14.27 16.93
C LYS A 9 6.72 14.23 16.33
N GLU A 10 6.97 13.33 15.38
CA GLU A 10 8.30 13.11 14.81
C GLU A 10 8.65 14.10 13.70
N ASN A 11 7.69 14.94 13.28
CA ASN A 11 7.84 15.89 12.18
C ASN A 11 8.31 15.21 10.88
N ILE A 12 7.84 13.99 10.64
CA ILE A 12 8.17 13.20 9.43
C ILE A 12 7.63 13.86 8.16
N ILE A 13 6.52 14.59 8.28
CA ILE A 13 5.86 15.35 7.21
C ILE A 13 5.55 16.77 7.69
N PRO A 14 5.34 17.75 6.79
CA PRO A 14 5.11 19.15 7.17
C PRO A 14 3.67 19.42 7.67
N PHE A 15 2.91 18.38 8.01
CA PHE A 15 1.49 18.47 8.35
C PHE A 15 1.21 17.71 9.66
N SER A 16 0.25 18.21 10.42
CA SER A 16 -0.45 17.38 11.41
C SER A 16 -1.28 16.28 10.71
N ARG A 17 -1.68 15.27 11.48
CA ARG A 17 -2.57 14.21 10.98
C ARG A 17 -3.88 14.77 10.41
N GLU A 18 -4.49 15.75 11.10
CA GLU A 18 -5.74 16.38 10.65
C GLU A 18 -5.57 17.13 9.33
N GLU A 19 -4.48 17.89 9.18
CA GLU A 19 -4.17 18.59 7.93
C GLU A 19 -3.93 17.62 6.76
N LEU A 20 -3.24 16.50 7.02
CA LEU A 20 -3.05 15.44 6.02
C LEU A 20 -4.41 14.84 5.61
N ILE A 21 -5.26 14.49 6.58
CA ILE A 21 -6.61 13.96 6.33
C ILE A 21 -7.43 14.93 5.47
N ASN A 22 -7.41 16.23 5.77
CA ASN A 22 -8.13 17.23 5.00
C ASN A 22 -7.63 17.31 3.55
N LYS A 23 -6.31 17.23 3.31
CA LYS A 23 -5.74 17.17 1.96
C LYS A 23 -6.22 15.93 1.20
N LEU A 24 -6.22 14.76 1.84
CA LEU A 24 -6.69 13.51 1.24
C LEU A 24 -8.18 13.57 0.91
N LYS A 25 -9.00 14.13 1.79
CA LYS A 25 -10.43 14.33 1.57
C LYS A 25 -10.72 15.21 0.36
N SER A 26 -9.88 16.22 0.10
CA SER A 26 -10.01 17.06 -1.10
C SER A 26 -9.51 16.40 -2.38
N ALA A 27 -8.56 15.47 -2.28
CA ALA A 27 -7.94 14.80 -3.42
C ALA A 27 -8.68 13.53 -3.89
N LEU A 28 -9.45 12.89 -3.00
CA LEU A 28 -10.06 11.58 -3.23
C LEU A 28 -11.59 11.65 -3.20
N THR A 29 -12.25 10.75 -3.92
CA THR A 29 -13.70 10.53 -3.75
C THR A 29 -13.99 10.03 -2.33
N THR A 30 -15.20 10.30 -1.83
CA THR A 30 -15.63 9.88 -0.48
C THR A 30 -15.35 8.41 -0.19
N SER A 31 -15.70 7.51 -1.12
CA SER A 31 -15.48 6.06 -0.97
C SER A 31 -14.00 5.67 -0.84
N ARG A 32 -13.12 6.34 -1.60
CA ARG A 32 -11.68 6.07 -1.57
C ARG A 32 -11.04 6.68 -0.33
N PHE A 33 -11.50 7.86 0.09
CA PHE A 33 -11.08 8.48 1.33
C PHE A 33 -11.46 7.63 2.56
N GLU A 34 -12.69 7.10 2.61
CA GLU A 34 -13.10 6.17 3.68
C GLU A 34 -12.27 4.87 3.68
N HIS A 35 -11.94 4.33 2.50
CA HIS A 35 -11.01 3.21 2.37
C HIS A 35 -9.66 3.54 3.01
N VAL A 36 -9.06 4.66 2.64
CA VAL A 36 -7.76 5.12 3.17
C VAL A 36 -7.78 5.26 4.70
N LEU A 37 -8.85 5.79 5.29
CA LEU A 37 -9.00 5.87 6.75
C LEU A 37 -9.04 4.49 7.43
N ARG A 38 -9.66 3.50 6.79
CA ARG A 38 -9.70 2.13 7.33
C ARG A 38 -8.37 1.40 7.13
N VAL A 39 -7.66 1.67 6.03
CA VAL A 39 -6.29 1.18 5.82
C VAL A 39 -5.36 1.73 6.89
N GLU A 40 -5.43 3.02 7.19
CA GLU A 40 -4.66 3.62 8.29
C GLU A 40 -4.92 2.90 9.63
N GLN A 41 -6.19 2.71 10.00
CA GLN A 41 -6.56 2.02 11.24
C GLN A 41 -5.99 0.59 11.29
N MET A 42 -6.07 -0.13 10.17
CA MET A 42 -5.50 -1.48 10.07
C MET A 42 -3.97 -1.46 10.14
N ALA A 43 -3.31 -0.52 9.46
CA ALA A 43 -1.86 -0.37 9.45
C ALA A 43 -1.33 -0.08 10.86
N ILE A 44 -1.95 0.85 11.61
CA ILE A 44 -1.61 1.13 13.01
C ILE A 44 -1.78 -0.12 13.88
N LYS A 45 -2.85 -0.89 13.68
CA LYS A 45 -3.10 -2.12 14.45
C LYS A 45 -2.01 -3.18 14.19
N LEU A 46 -1.66 -3.41 12.93
CA LEU A 46 -0.59 -4.33 12.57
C LEU A 46 0.78 -3.82 13.04
N ALA A 47 1.04 -2.51 12.98
CA ALA A 47 2.28 -1.91 13.46
C ALA A 47 2.50 -2.14 14.97
N LYS A 48 1.44 -1.95 15.79
CA LYS A 48 1.50 -2.27 17.24
C LYS A 48 1.88 -3.72 17.51
N GLN A 49 1.38 -4.66 16.72
CA GLN A 49 1.66 -6.09 16.94
C GLN A 49 3.03 -6.52 16.42
N ASN A 50 3.58 -5.80 15.46
CA ASN A 50 4.82 -6.15 14.78
C ASN A 50 6.02 -5.27 15.18
N ASP A 51 5.85 -4.43 16.21
CA ASP A 51 6.88 -3.51 16.72
C ASP A 51 7.41 -2.58 15.62
N VAL A 52 6.50 -1.89 14.95
CA VAL A 52 6.77 -0.86 13.94
C VAL A 52 6.22 0.47 14.42
N ASP A 53 6.91 1.55 14.08
CA ASP A 53 6.49 2.89 14.44
C ASP A 53 5.06 3.21 13.93
N LEU A 54 4.24 3.76 14.82
CA LEU A 54 2.83 4.00 14.55
C LEU A 54 2.60 5.22 13.67
N GLU A 55 3.47 6.24 13.78
CA GLU A 55 3.41 7.45 12.97
C GLU A 55 3.78 7.12 11.51
N LEU A 56 4.83 6.33 11.28
CA LEU A 56 5.19 5.82 9.96
C LEU A 56 4.06 4.99 9.34
N ALA A 57 3.47 4.07 10.10
CA ALA A 57 2.36 3.23 9.64
C ALA A 57 1.10 4.04 9.30
N SER A 58 0.79 5.05 10.13
CA SER A 58 -0.34 5.96 9.90
C SER A 58 -0.14 6.79 8.64
N ILE A 59 1.02 7.44 8.47
CA ILE A 59 1.30 8.27 7.29
C ILE A 59 1.32 7.41 6.02
N ALA A 60 1.98 6.26 6.04
CA ALA A 60 2.05 5.38 4.88
C ALA A 60 0.67 4.82 4.50
N GLY A 61 -0.11 4.38 5.49
CA GLY A 61 -1.48 3.91 5.29
C GLY A 61 -2.42 5.00 4.76
N LEU A 62 -2.28 6.24 5.23
CA LEU A 62 -3.05 7.38 4.72
C LEU A 62 -2.66 7.77 3.29
N CYS A 63 -1.39 7.65 2.93
CA CYS A 63 -0.89 8.13 1.65
C CYS A 63 -0.83 7.08 0.53
N HIS A 64 -1.00 5.78 0.82
CA HIS A 64 -0.80 4.69 -0.15
C HIS A 64 -1.55 4.89 -1.47
N ASP A 65 -2.79 5.38 -1.39
CA ASP A 65 -3.71 5.55 -2.50
C ASP A 65 -3.85 7.00 -2.97
N TYR A 66 -2.98 7.91 -2.52
CA TYR A 66 -3.07 9.34 -2.86
C TYR A 66 -3.18 9.60 -4.36
N ALA A 67 -2.43 8.83 -5.16
CA ALA A 67 -2.42 8.95 -6.62
C ALA A 67 -3.52 8.13 -7.32
N LYS A 68 -4.37 7.38 -6.61
CA LYS A 68 -5.26 6.36 -7.20
C LYS A 68 -6.17 6.90 -8.29
N GLN A 69 -6.63 8.15 -8.15
CA GLN A 69 -7.61 8.78 -9.02
C GLN A 69 -6.99 9.85 -9.94
N ARG A 70 -5.65 9.84 -10.06
CA ARG A 70 -4.94 10.74 -10.97
C ARG A 70 -5.07 10.29 -12.42
N PRO A 71 -5.07 11.24 -13.37
CA PRO A 71 -5.15 10.92 -14.78
C PRO A 71 -3.87 10.24 -15.28
N ASP A 72 -4.00 9.39 -16.29
CA ASP A 72 -2.90 8.59 -16.84
C ASP A 72 -1.74 9.46 -17.35
N GLU A 73 -2.03 10.65 -17.88
CA GLU A 73 -1.02 11.59 -18.38
C GLU A 73 -0.07 12.07 -17.28
N ASP A 74 -0.52 12.17 -16.04
CA ASP A 74 0.34 12.58 -14.92
C ASP A 74 1.38 11.50 -14.62
N PHE A 75 0.98 10.23 -14.66
CA PHE A 75 1.91 9.11 -14.50
C PHE A 75 2.91 9.03 -15.64
N ILE A 76 2.45 9.15 -16.90
CA ILE A 76 3.33 9.10 -18.08
C ILE A 76 4.36 10.25 -18.03
N LYS A 77 3.96 11.45 -17.61
CA LYS A 77 4.89 12.57 -17.43
C LYS A 77 5.95 12.26 -16.37
N LEU A 78 5.57 11.68 -15.24
CA LEU A 78 6.53 11.33 -14.18
C LEU A 78 7.48 10.20 -14.61
N ILE A 79 6.96 9.15 -15.26
CA ILE A 79 7.77 8.06 -15.81
C ILE A 79 8.88 8.63 -16.70
N LYS A 80 8.53 9.52 -17.64
CA LYS A 80 9.49 10.16 -18.55
C LYS A 80 10.43 11.13 -17.84
N LYS A 81 9.89 11.98 -16.95
CA LYS A 81 10.66 13.03 -16.24
C LYS A 81 11.73 12.44 -15.33
N TYR A 82 11.43 11.34 -14.64
CA TYR A 82 12.33 10.69 -13.69
C TYR A 82 13.09 9.51 -14.29
N HIS A 83 12.96 9.27 -15.61
CA HIS A 83 13.60 8.15 -16.30
C HIS A 83 13.35 6.80 -15.61
N LEU A 84 12.09 6.56 -15.21
CA LEU A 84 11.68 5.26 -14.69
C LEU A 84 11.69 4.22 -15.81
N ASP A 85 11.63 2.94 -15.43
CA ASP A 85 11.64 1.84 -16.40
C ASP A 85 10.47 1.96 -17.40
N ASP A 86 10.81 1.96 -18.70
CA ASP A 86 9.86 2.08 -19.80
C ASP A 86 8.80 0.97 -19.80
N ILE A 87 9.07 -0.17 -19.17
CA ILE A 87 8.09 -1.24 -19.00
C ILE A 87 6.79 -0.73 -18.37
N LEU A 88 6.87 0.29 -17.48
CA LEU A 88 5.71 0.90 -16.83
C LEU A 88 4.73 1.48 -17.85
N LEU A 89 5.19 1.97 -19.01
CA LEU A 89 4.33 2.55 -20.05
C LEU A 89 3.38 1.51 -20.70
N HIS A 90 3.61 0.22 -20.46
CA HIS A 90 2.75 -0.87 -20.93
C HIS A 90 1.72 -1.34 -19.88
N TYR A 91 1.69 -0.72 -18.71
CA TYR A 91 0.72 -0.99 -17.66
C TYR A 91 -0.28 0.17 -17.53
N GLY A 92 -1.08 0.17 -16.47
CA GLY A 92 -2.07 1.21 -16.20
C GLY A 92 -2.10 1.60 -14.74
N ASN A 93 -3.11 2.40 -14.37
CA ASN A 93 -3.27 2.95 -13.04
C ASN A 93 -3.12 1.91 -11.91
N ALA A 94 -3.59 0.67 -12.10
CA ALA A 94 -3.45 -0.42 -11.13
C ALA A 94 -2.00 -0.70 -10.69
N ILE A 95 -1.01 -0.39 -11.54
CA ILE A 95 0.42 -0.45 -11.18
C ILE A 95 0.95 0.94 -10.83
N TRP A 96 0.61 1.95 -11.63
CA TRP A 96 1.20 3.29 -11.50
C TRP A 96 0.93 3.98 -10.17
N HIS A 97 -0.26 3.83 -9.60
CA HIS A 97 -0.59 4.55 -8.36
C HIS A 97 0.32 4.19 -7.17
N GLY A 98 0.91 2.99 -7.17
CA GLY A 98 2.01 2.63 -6.27
C GLY A 98 3.37 3.00 -6.87
N GLU A 99 3.75 2.32 -7.95
CA GLU A 99 5.10 2.35 -8.54
C GLU A 99 5.58 3.73 -9.00
N VAL A 100 4.65 4.64 -9.27
CA VAL A 100 4.93 6.01 -9.70
C VAL A 100 4.29 7.02 -8.74
N GLY A 101 3.12 6.70 -8.17
CA GLY A 101 2.37 7.61 -7.30
C GLY A 101 3.10 8.02 -6.02
N TYR A 102 4.05 7.22 -5.53
CA TYR A 102 4.92 7.62 -4.42
C TYR A 102 5.70 8.93 -4.72
N LEU A 103 6.02 9.21 -5.99
CA LEU A 103 6.65 10.48 -6.40
C LEU A 103 5.71 11.67 -6.25
N MET A 104 4.40 11.47 -6.44
CA MET A 104 3.41 12.53 -6.21
C MET A 104 3.30 12.80 -4.70
N VAL A 105 3.29 11.76 -3.88
CA VAL A 105 3.33 11.90 -2.41
C VAL A 105 4.59 12.66 -1.96
N GLN A 106 5.75 12.31 -2.51
CA GLN A 106 7.01 13.00 -2.21
C GLN A 106 6.96 14.48 -2.59
N ASN A 107 6.53 14.78 -3.82
CA ASN A 107 6.58 16.14 -4.38
C ASN A 107 5.47 17.06 -3.85
N GLU A 108 4.25 16.54 -3.68
CA GLU A 108 3.04 17.33 -3.41
C GLU A 108 2.68 17.35 -1.91
N LEU A 109 3.01 16.26 -1.18
CA LEU A 109 2.80 16.17 0.27
C LEU A 109 4.10 16.33 1.08
N GLY A 110 5.25 16.48 0.41
CA GLY A 110 6.52 16.78 1.06
C GLY A 110 7.11 15.61 1.88
N VAL A 111 6.61 14.39 1.69
CA VAL A 111 7.11 13.20 2.40
C VAL A 111 8.52 12.85 1.90
N GLN A 112 9.51 12.84 2.78
CA GLN A 112 10.90 12.49 2.43
C GLN A 112 11.40 11.20 3.08
N ASN A 113 10.65 10.64 4.04
CA ASN A 113 11.02 9.39 4.69
C ASN A 113 10.94 8.22 3.69
N ILE A 114 12.08 7.55 3.47
CA ILE A 114 12.21 6.50 2.46
C ILE A 114 11.40 5.24 2.80
N ASP A 115 11.20 4.92 4.08
CA ASP A 115 10.42 3.75 4.49
C ASP A 115 8.95 3.95 4.14
N ILE A 116 8.41 5.15 4.36
CA ILE A 116 7.05 5.52 3.94
C ILE A 116 6.92 5.46 2.41
N LEU A 117 7.87 6.07 1.69
CA LEU A 117 7.82 6.11 0.22
C LEU A 117 7.92 4.70 -0.38
N ASN A 118 8.74 3.81 0.18
CA ASN A 118 8.82 2.41 -0.26
C ASN A 118 7.54 1.64 0.07
N ALA A 119 6.95 1.84 1.25
CA ALA A 119 5.67 1.23 1.60
C ALA A 119 4.55 1.61 0.63
N ILE A 120 4.49 2.89 0.24
CA ILE A 120 3.57 3.37 -0.79
C ILE A 120 3.91 2.79 -2.17
N LYS A 121 5.19 2.75 -2.54
CA LYS A 121 5.61 2.24 -3.84
C LYS A 121 5.22 0.77 -4.06
N HIS A 122 5.39 -0.06 -3.03
CA HIS A 122 5.25 -1.51 -3.11
C HIS A 122 3.86 -2.03 -2.69
N HIS A 123 2.93 -1.17 -2.23
CA HIS A 123 1.65 -1.64 -1.68
C HIS A 123 0.76 -2.45 -2.64
N THR A 124 0.98 -2.34 -3.96
CA THR A 124 0.16 -3.04 -4.97
C THR A 124 0.77 -4.37 -5.40
N THR A 125 2.09 -4.40 -5.61
CA THR A 125 2.80 -5.51 -6.26
C THR A 125 3.68 -6.29 -5.29
N GLY A 126 3.86 -5.77 -4.08
CA GLY A 126 4.87 -6.20 -3.13
C GLY A 126 6.29 -5.95 -3.67
N ALA A 127 7.27 -6.53 -3.00
CA ALA A 127 8.64 -6.58 -3.49
C ALA A 127 9.33 -7.86 -3.02
N LYS A 128 10.43 -8.21 -3.72
CA LYS A 128 11.32 -9.30 -3.30
C LYS A 128 11.84 -9.10 -1.87
N TYR A 129 12.09 -7.87 -1.45
CA TYR A 129 12.41 -7.57 -0.07
C TYR A 129 11.49 -6.45 0.39
N MET A 130 10.78 -6.68 1.48
CA MET A 130 9.89 -5.69 2.08
C MET A 130 10.25 -5.50 3.54
N SER A 131 10.43 -4.26 3.95
CA SER A 131 10.46 -3.90 5.36
C SER A 131 9.13 -4.31 6.04
N LYS A 132 9.12 -4.37 7.38
CA LYS A 132 7.85 -4.63 8.09
C LYS A 132 6.79 -3.56 7.78
N LEU A 133 7.19 -2.30 7.57
CA LEU A 133 6.26 -1.23 7.19
C LEU A 133 5.63 -1.48 5.81
N GLU A 134 6.44 -1.88 4.82
CA GLU A 134 5.94 -2.27 3.49
C GLU A 134 4.95 -3.43 3.58
N GLN A 135 5.28 -4.48 4.34
CA GLN A 135 4.39 -5.62 4.57
C GLN A 135 3.08 -5.20 5.26
N ILE A 136 3.16 -4.30 6.25
CA ILE A 136 1.99 -3.76 6.95
C ILE A 136 1.07 -3.02 6.00
N VAL A 137 1.58 -2.12 5.16
CA VAL A 137 0.75 -1.34 4.24
C VAL A 137 0.16 -2.23 3.13
N TYR A 138 0.97 -3.14 2.60
CA TYR A 138 0.53 -4.15 1.62
C TYR A 138 -0.65 -4.97 2.13
N MET A 139 -0.55 -5.47 3.38
CA MET A 139 -1.62 -6.24 4.01
C MET A 139 -2.80 -5.37 4.45
N ALA A 140 -2.54 -4.20 5.01
CA ALA A 140 -3.59 -3.31 5.50
C ALA A 140 -4.57 -2.91 4.40
N ASP A 141 -4.08 -2.60 3.19
CA ASP A 141 -4.95 -2.34 2.03
C ASP A 141 -5.86 -3.52 1.67
N TYR A 142 -5.33 -4.74 1.80
CA TYR A 142 -6.02 -5.97 1.45
C TYR A 142 -7.05 -6.43 2.49
N ILE A 143 -6.80 -6.16 3.78
CA ILE A 143 -7.60 -6.73 4.89
C ILE A 143 -8.37 -5.71 5.71
N GLU A 144 -8.31 -4.41 5.38
CA GLU A 144 -9.07 -3.37 6.07
C GLU A 144 -10.56 -3.74 6.21
N MET A 145 -11.23 -3.27 7.27
CA MET A 145 -12.51 -3.82 7.72
C MET A 145 -13.69 -3.63 6.75
N GLY A 146 -13.58 -2.74 5.78
CA GLY A 146 -14.56 -2.55 4.71
C GLY A 146 -14.36 -3.47 3.50
N ARG A 147 -13.26 -4.24 3.43
CA ARG A 147 -13.06 -5.24 2.37
C ARG A 147 -13.97 -6.44 2.60
N ASP A 148 -14.70 -6.79 1.54
CA ASP A 148 -15.57 -7.95 1.49
C ASP A 148 -15.36 -8.70 0.17
N PHE A 149 -14.64 -9.82 0.24
CA PHE A 149 -14.38 -10.70 -0.90
C PHE A 149 -14.03 -12.12 -0.40
N PRO A 150 -14.18 -13.16 -1.25
CA PRO A 150 -13.87 -14.53 -0.86
C PRO A 150 -12.43 -14.67 -0.33
N GLY A 151 -12.29 -15.17 0.90
CA GLY A 151 -11.00 -15.39 1.54
C GLY A 151 -10.46 -14.23 2.38
N VAL A 152 -11.14 -13.07 2.45
CA VAL A 152 -10.66 -11.93 3.26
C VAL A 152 -10.60 -12.22 4.76
N GLU A 153 -11.57 -12.98 5.29
CA GLU A 153 -11.58 -13.37 6.71
C GLU A 153 -10.42 -14.31 7.07
N GLU A 154 -10.06 -15.19 6.14
CA GLU A 154 -8.92 -16.08 6.31
C GLU A 154 -7.61 -15.29 6.21
N ALA A 155 -7.50 -14.37 5.25
CA ALA A 155 -6.38 -13.43 5.15
C ALA A 155 -6.18 -12.63 6.45
N ARG A 156 -7.27 -12.13 7.07
CA ARG A 156 -7.23 -11.45 8.37
C ARG A 156 -6.64 -12.37 9.44
N LYS A 157 -7.17 -13.58 9.61
CA LYS A 157 -6.69 -14.54 10.63
C LYS A 157 -5.21 -14.87 10.46
N ILE A 158 -4.80 -15.20 9.23
CA ILE A 158 -3.41 -15.54 8.91
C ILE A 158 -2.50 -14.34 9.23
N THR A 159 -2.85 -13.15 8.75
CA THR A 159 -2.03 -11.93 8.94
C THR A 159 -1.88 -11.55 10.41
N PHE A 160 -2.95 -11.68 11.20
CA PHE A 160 -2.90 -11.40 12.64
C PHE A 160 -2.11 -12.46 13.44
N HIS A 161 -1.94 -13.66 12.89
CA HIS A 161 -1.05 -14.68 13.45
C HIS A 161 0.41 -14.47 13.02
N SER A 162 0.63 -14.15 11.75
CA SER A 162 1.95 -14.00 11.13
C SER A 162 1.85 -13.06 9.93
N LEU A 163 2.50 -11.89 10.03
CA LEU A 163 2.48 -10.87 8.99
C LEU A 163 3.05 -11.40 7.66
N SER A 164 4.15 -12.16 7.72
CA SER A 164 4.78 -12.76 6.54
C SER A 164 3.89 -13.80 5.85
N ASP A 165 3.14 -14.57 6.63
CA ASP A 165 2.20 -15.54 6.07
C ASP A 165 1.01 -14.85 5.42
N GLY A 166 0.58 -13.70 5.97
CA GLY A 166 -0.39 -12.82 5.32
C GLY A 166 0.09 -12.37 3.95
N VAL A 167 1.35 -11.90 3.86
CA VAL A 167 1.97 -11.48 2.60
C VAL A 167 1.99 -12.61 1.58
N ALA A 168 2.39 -13.81 1.99
CA ALA A 168 2.38 -14.99 1.14
C ALA A 168 0.96 -15.31 0.62
N TYR A 169 -0.02 -15.30 1.52
CA TYR A 169 -1.43 -15.53 1.20
C TYR A 169 -1.95 -14.54 0.16
N GLN A 170 -1.81 -13.23 0.42
CA GLN A 170 -2.28 -12.19 -0.49
C GLN A 170 -1.59 -12.29 -1.86
N THR A 171 -0.27 -12.48 -1.87
CA THR A 171 0.52 -12.55 -3.12
C THR A 171 0.04 -13.70 -4.00
N LYS A 172 -0.12 -14.90 -3.40
CA LYS A 172 -0.59 -16.09 -4.11
C LYS A 172 -2.00 -15.89 -4.69
N HIS A 173 -2.95 -15.47 -3.86
CA HIS A 173 -4.35 -15.30 -4.29
C HIS A 173 -4.51 -14.17 -5.32
N THR A 174 -3.70 -13.11 -5.22
CA THR A 174 -3.66 -12.04 -6.23
C THR A 174 -3.17 -12.59 -7.57
N LEU A 175 -2.11 -13.40 -7.57
CA LEU A 175 -1.57 -14.00 -8.78
C LEU A 175 -2.56 -14.98 -9.43
N GLU A 176 -3.17 -15.86 -8.64
CA GLU A 176 -4.23 -16.78 -9.10
C GLU A 176 -5.42 -16.02 -9.70
N TYR A 177 -5.86 -14.95 -9.05
CA TYR A 177 -6.91 -14.09 -9.56
C TYR A 177 -6.51 -13.49 -10.92
N LEU A 178 -5.33 -12.88 -11.04
CA LEU A 178 -4.88 -12.27 -12.30
C LEU A 178 -4.82 -13.30 -13.44
N ILE A 179 -4.25 -14.48 -13.19
CA ILE A 179 -4.14 -15.56 -14.18
C ILE A 179 -5.52 -16.07 -14.58
N SER A 180 -6.42 -16.33 -13.62
CA SER A 180 -7.77 -16.82 -13.91
C SER A 180 -8.59 -15.84 -14.77
N GLN A 181 -8.28 -14.55 -14.66
CA GLN A 181 -8.94 -13.48 -15.40
C GLN A 181 -8.19 -13.08 -16.70
N ASN A 182 -7.11 -13.80 -17.07
CA ASN A 182 -6.24 -13.48 -18.21
C ASN A 182 -5.72 -12.03 -18.18
N LYS A 183 -5.45 -11.49 -16.98
CA LYS A 183 -4.93 -10.13 -16.80
C LYS A 183 -3.39 -10.14 -16.85
N PRO A 184 -2.75 -9.06 -17.33
CA PRO A 184 -1.30 -8.90 -17.24
C PRO A 184 -0.81 -9.00 -15.80
N VAL A 185 0.28 -9.72 -15.60
CA VAL A 185 0.99 -9.77 -14.31
C VAL A 185 2.22 -8.88 -14.42
N TYR A 186 2.38 -7.96 -13.47
CA TYR A 186 3.57 -7.12 -13.41
C TYR A 186 4.76 -7.95 -12.90
N PRO A 187 5.97 -7.87 -13.50
CA PRO A 187 7.09 -8.76 -13.15
C PRO A 187 7.44 -8.77 -11.67
N LYS A 188 7.36 -7.62 -10.97
CA LYS A 188 7.63 -7.59 -9.53
C LYS A 188 6.67 -8.43 -8.71
N THR A 189 5.41 -8.61 -9.15
CA THR A 189 4.48 -9.52 -8.48
C THR A 189 4.95 -10.97 -8.54
N ILE A 190 5.62 -11.37 -9.64
CA ILE A 190 6.26 -12.69 -9.75
C ILE A 190 7.48 -12.79 -8.83
N ASP A 191 8.29 -11.73 -8.73
CA ASP A 191 9.41 -11.69 -7.79
C ASP A 191 8.94 -11.79 -6.32
N THR A 192 7.87 -11.07 -5.97
CA THR A 192 7.20 -11.17 -4.67
C THR A 192 6.71 -12.61 -4.44
N TYR A 193 6.05 -13.22 -5.42
CA TYR A 193 5.59 -14.61 -5.31
C TYR A 193 6.75 -15.58 -5.05
N ASN A 194 7.82 -15.48 -5.85
CA ASN A 194 8.97 -16.36 -5.72
C ASN A 194 9.64 -16.25 -4.35
N GLN A 195 9.68 -15.05 -3.78
CA GLN A 195 10.26 -14.83 -2.46
C GLN A 195 9.34 -15.33 -1.34
N TRP A 196 8.09 -14.89 -1.34
CA TRP A 196 7.22 -14.98 -0.17
C TRP A 196 6.35 -16.23 -0.15
N VAL A 197 6.08 -16.84 -1.31
CA VAL A 197 5.13 -17.96 -1.41
C VAL A 197 5.84 -19.31 -1.52
N VAL A 198 6.89 -19.42 -2.34
CA VAL A 198 7.50 -20.72 -2.70
C VAL A 198 7.96 -21.55 -1.49
N ASN A 199 8.41 -20.89 -0.43
CA ASN A 199 8.86 -21.56 0.81
C ASN A 199 7.90 -21.34 1.99
N SER A 200 6.69 -20.83 1.74
CA SER A 200 5.68 -20.65 2.77
C SER A 200 4.86 -21.92 2.96
N ASP A 201 4.35 -22.13 4.18
CA ASP A 201 3.40 -23.21 4.49
C ASP A 201 1.96 -22.87 4.07
N ILE A 202 1.75 -21.72 3.41
CA ILE A 202 0.44 -21.25 2.94
C ILE A 202 0.02 -22.03 1.69
N LYS A 203 -0.92 -22.96 1.92
CA LYS A 203 -1.47 -23.87 0.90
C LYS A 203 -2.49 -23.26 -0.02
#